data_AF-A0AAV8ZKN2-F1
#
_entry.id   AF-A0AAV8ZKN2-F1
#
_cell.length_a   1.000
_cell.length_b   1.000
_cell.length_c   1.000
_cell.angle_alpha   90.00
_cell.angle_beta   90.00
_cell.angle_gamma   90.00
#
_symmetry.space_group_name_H-M   'P 1'
#
loop_
_entity.id
_entity.type
_entity.pdbx_description
1 polymer ?
#
loop_
_entity_poly.entity_id
_entity_poly.type
_entity_poly.pdbx_seq_one_letter_code
_entity_poly.pdbx_strand_id
1 'polypeptide(L)'
;MTKKLTIFTDAKDTTTVLELKKIIEGILKIPPQNQQLFNKDNTVMEDSHIDDNGTFEHLDLVQYSAPPDLPDVMKSQESNGQEQSS
;
A
#
# COMPACT_ATOMS: atom_id res chain seq x y z
N MET A 1 -1.61 -3.76 20.32
CA MET A 1 -0.81 -2.85 19.49
C MET A 1 -0.69 -3.50 18.11
N THR A 2 -1.45 -3.03 17.12
CA THR A 2 -1.39 -3.57 15.76
C THR A 2 -0.06 -3.15 15.13
N LYS A 3 0.75 -4.11 14.70
CA LYS A 3 2.00 -3.81 13.99
C LYS A 3 1.64 -3.41 12.57
N LYS A 4 1.89 -2.14 12.20
CA LYS A 4 1.75 -1.66 10.83
C LYS A 4 3.06 -1.97 10.09
N LEU A 5 2.97 -2.59 8.93
CA LEU A 5 4.12 -2.96 8.10
C LEU A 5 3.89 -2.54 6.65
N THR A 6 4.91 -1.99 6.01
CA THR A 6 4.95 -1.76 4.56
C THR A 6 6.21 -2.40 4.01
N ILE A 7 6.09 -3.22 2.96
CA ILE A 7 7.20 -3.82 2.24
C ILE A 7 7.32 -3.09 0.90
N PHE A 8 8.47 -2.48 0.63
CA PHE A 8 8.82 -1.99 -0.70
C PHE A 8 9.67 -3.06 -1.38
N THR A 9 9.19 -3.58 -2.51
CA THR A 9 9.86 -4.60 -3.30
C THR A 9 9.49 -4.44 -4.76
N ASP A 10 10.38 -4.87 -5.64
CA ASP A 10 10.17 -4.84 -7.09
C ASP A 10 9.89 -6.27 -7.60
N ALA A 11 9.02 -6.38 -8.60
CA ALA A 11 8.72 -7.62 -9.31
C ALA A 11 8.61 -7.35 -10.81
N LYS A 12 8.80 -8.38 -11.64
CA LYS A 12 8.59 -8.26 -13.08
C LYS A 12 7.09 -8.35 -13.37
N ASP A 13 6.65 -7.83 -14.52
CA ASP A 13 5.25 -7.98 -14.97
C ASP A 13 4.86 -9.46 -15.16
N THR A 14 5.83 -10.33 -15.41
CA THR A 14 5.65 -11.77 -15.55
C THR A 14 5.71 -12.53 -14.22
N THR A 15 5.96 -11.85 -13.11
CA THR A 15 6.03 -12.49 -11.79
C THR A 15 4.65 -12.97 -11.38
N THR A 16 4.56 -14.26 -11.08
CA THR A 16 3.33 -14.90 -10.64
C THR A 16 3.00 -14.57 -9.19
N VAL A 17 1.73 -14.77 -8.79
CA VAL A 17 1.28 -14.60 -7.39
C VAL A 17 2.09 -15.49 -6.44
N LEU A 18 2.38 -16.74 -6.83
CA LEU A 18 3.16 -17.67 -6.03
C LEU A 18 4.61 -17.19 -5.83
N GLU A 19 5.25 -16.65 -6.86
CA GLU A 19 6.59 -16.08 -6.75
C GLU A 19 6.61 -14.86 -5.81
N LEU A 20 5.60 -13.98 -5.92
CA LEU A 20 5.46 -12.84 -5.02
C LEU A 20 5.26 -13.29 -3.56
N LYS A 21 4.44 -14.32 -3.32
CA LYS A 21 4.27 -14.92 -1.98
C LYS A 21 5.58 -15.49 -1.42
N LYS A 22 6.44 -16.09 -2.26
CA LYS A 22 7.79 -16.56 -1.84
C LYS A 22 8.73 -15.41 -1.47
N ILE A 23 8.65 -14.27 -2.17
CA ILE A 23 9.39 -13.06 -1.79
C ILE A 23 8.96 -12.60 -0.40
N ILE A 24 7.65 -12.54 -0.16
CA ILE A 24 7.07 -12.15 1.14
C ILE A 24 7.44 -13.16 2.23
N GLU A 25 7.45 -14.47 1.94
CA GLU A 25 7.93 -15.51 2.85
C GLU A 25 9.38 -15.25 3.29
N GLY A 26 10.25 -14.87 2.35
CA GLY A 26 11.63 -14.50 2.66
C GLY A 26 11.76 -13.40 3.72
N ILE A 27 10.81 -12.47 3.75
CA ILE A 27 10.80 -11.30 4.64
C ILE A 27 10.07 -11.60 5.96
N LEU A 28 8.86 -12.14 5.89
CA LEU A 28 7.97 -12.33 7.05
C LEU A 28 8.11 -13.70 7.71
N LYS A 29 8.74 -14.66 7.03
CA LYS A 29 8.80 -16.07 7.44
C LYS A 29 7.42 -16.72 7.56
N ILE A 30 6.46 -16.23 6.78
CA ILE A 30 5.11 -16.81 6.64
C ILE A 30 5.07 -17.60 5.32
N PRO A 31 4.71 -18.89 5.31
CA PRO A 31 4.74 -19.68 4.11
C PRO A 31 3.63 -19.26 3.12
N PRO A 32 3.78 -19.48 1.80
CA PRO A 32 2.85 -18.97 0.77
C PRO A 32 1.38 -19.35 0.97
N GLN A 33 1.10 -20.55 1.45
CA GLN A 33 -0.26 -21.03 1.71
C GLN A 33 -0.95 -20.30 2.87
N ASN A 34 -0.18 -19.64 3.75
CA ASN A 34 -0.69 -18.82 4.85
C ASN A 34 -0.73 -17.31 4.48
N GLN A 35 -0.57 -16.97 3.20
CA GLN A 35 -0.64 -15.59 2.72
C GLN A 35 -1.83 -15.40 1.77
N GLN A 36 -2.59 -14.33 2.00
CA GLN A 36 -3.64 -13.85 1.09
C GLN A 36 -3.23 -12.48 0.54
N LEU A 37 -3.08 -12.40 -0.79
CA LEU A 37 -2.72 -11.17 -1.47
C LEU A 37 -3.96 -10.56 -2.11
N PHE A 38 -4.04 -9.24 -2.09
CA PHE A 38 -5.14 -8.48 -2.67
C PHE A 38 -4.57 -7.50 -3.69
N ASN A 39 -5.31 -7.27 -4.77
CA ASN A 39 -5.00 -6.21 -5.72
C ASN A 39 -5.49 -4.84 -5.19
N LYS A 40 -5.26 -3.78 -5.97
CA LYS A 40 -5.68 -2.40 -5.64
C LYS A 40 -7.18 -2.22 -5.43
N ASP A 41 -7.99 -3.13 -5.97
CA ASP A 41 -9.45 -3.13 -5.88
C ASP A 41 -9.93 -4.05 -4.73
N ASN A 42 -9.03 -4.43 -3.82
CA ASN A 42 -9.26 -5.35 -2.70
C ASN A 42 -9.83 -6.71 -3.14
N THR A 43 -9.56 -7.14 -4.37
CA THR A 43 -9.92 -8.47 -4.86
C THR A 43 -8.76 -9.44 -4.59
N VAL A 44 -9.09 -10.64 -4.10
CA VAL A 44 -8.09 -11.69 -3.85
C VAL A 44 -7.37 -12.04 -5.16
N MET A 45 -6.05 -12.10 -5.08
CA MET A 45 -5.22 -12.60 -6.18
C MET A 45 -5.17 -14.12 -6.08
N GLU A 46 -5.89 -14.80 -6.97
CA GLU A 46 -5.95 -16.26 -7.02
C GLU A 46 -4.60 -16.86 -7.45
N ASP A 47 -4.23 -17.97 -6.80
CA ASP A 47 -3.22 -18.88 -7.31
C ASP A 47 -3.93 -20.03 -8.05
N SER A 48 -3.25 -20.74 -8.93
CA SER A 48 -3.83 -21.89 -9.64
C SER A 48 -4.08 -23.11 -8.73
N HIS A 49 -3.77 -23.02 -7.45
CA HIS A 49 -3.95 -24.06 -6.44
C HIS A 49 -4.58 -23.47 -5.18
N ILE A 50 -5.88 -23.73 -4.97
CA ILE A 50 -6.61 -23.35 -3.77
C ILE A 50 -6.58 -24.54 -2.82
N ASP A 51 -5.85 -24.43 -1.71
CA ASP A 51 -6.06 -25.31 -0.57
C ASP A 51 -7.25 -24.76 0.23
N ASP A 52 -8.41 -25.42 0.11
CA ASP A 52 -9.72 -25.06 0.69
C ASP A 52 -9.79 -25.05 2.25
N ASN A 53 -8.65 -25.05 2.95
CA ASN A 53 -8.58 -25.51 4.34
C ASN A 53 -8.49 -24.42 5.43
N GLY A 54 -8.79 -23.14 5.16
CA GLY A 54 -8.75 -22.15 6.23
C GLY A 54 -9.41 -20.79 5.96
N THR A 55 -9.97 -20.21 7.01
CA THR A 55 -10.42 -18.81 7.05
C THR A 55 -9.22 -17.89 7.24
N PHE A 56 -8.98 -16.97 6.31
CA PHE A 56 -7.99 -15.89 6.48
C PHE A 56 -8.52 -14.78 7.39
N GLU A 57 -7.60 -14.03 8.01
CA GLU A 57 -7.97 -12.80 8.70
C GLU A 57 -8.45 -11.73 7.71
N HIS A 58 -9.29 -10.81 8.18
CA HIS A 58 -9.77 -9.70 7.35
C HIS A 58 -8.61 -8.75 7.00
N LEU A 59 -8.62 -8.25 5.77
CA LEU A 59 -7.66 -7.24 5.31
C LEU A 59 -7.74 -5.97 6.18
N ASP A 60 -6.67 -5.65 6.91
CA ASP A 60 -6.55 -4.42 7.70
C ASP A 60 -5.44 -3.53 7.12
N LEU A 61 -5.84 -2.46 6.41
CA LEU A 61 -4.94 -1.47 5.83
C LEU A 61 -5.05 -0.17 6.62
N VAL A 62 -3.92 0.28 7.16
CA VAL A 62 -3.87 1.55 7.88
C VAL A 62 -3.40 2.65 6.95
N GLN A 63 -4.22 3.70 6.82
CA GLN A 63 -3.86 4.90 6.06
C GLN A 63 -2.60 5.55 6.65
N TYR A 64 -1.75 6.04 5.74
CA TYR A 64 -0.65 6.93 6.12
C TYR A 64 -1.21 8.20 6.76
N SER A 65 -0.40 8.85 7.60
CA SER A 65 -0.75 10.15 8.15
C SER A 65 -0.89 11.19 7.04
N ALA A 66 -1.85 12.10 7.19
CA ALA A 66 -1.91 13.29 6.35
C ALA A 66 -0.65 14.17 6.56
N PRO A 67 -0.15 14.85 5.52
CA PRO A 67 0.90 15.85 5.69
C PRO A 67 0.41 16.95 6.64
N PRO A 68 1.31 17.62 7.40
CA PRO A 68 0.95 18.75 8.24
C PRO A 68 0.49 19.95 7.40
N ASP A 69 -0.21 20.89 8.03
CA ASP A 69 -0.54 22.17 7.41
C ASP A 69 0.73 22.91 6.98
N LEU A 70 0.68 23.49 5.79
CA LEU A 70 1.79 24.26 5.24
C LEU A 70 1.99 25.55 6.08
N PRO A 71 3.23 25.88 6.49
CA PRO A 71 3.47 27.12 7.23
C PRO A 71 3.20 28.35 6.35
N ASP A 72 2.82 29.47 6.96
CA ASP A 72 2.41 30.69 6.24
C ASP A 72 3.50 31.22 5.28
N VAL A 73 4.77 31.04 5.61
CA VAL A 73 5.92 31.43 4.77
C VAL A 73 5.98 30.63 3.46
N MET A 74 5.48 29.39 3.46
CA MET A 74 5.45 28.52 2.27
C MET A 74 4.13 28.64 1.49
N LYS A 75 3.10 29.28 2.05
CA LYS A 75 1.88 29.59 1.30
C LYS A 75 2.24 30.64 0.25
N SER A 76 1.90 30.41 -1.00
CA SER A 76 2.10 31.41 -2.06
C SER A 76 1.44 32.71 -1.64
N GLN A 77 2.25 33.77 -1.52
CA GLN A 77 1.75 35.11 -1.25
C GLN A 77 0.89 35.49 -2.47
N GLU A 78 -0.42 35.67 -2.28
CA GLU A 78 -1.26 36.31 -3.29
C GLU A 78 -0.52 37.59 -3.69
N SER A 79 -0.11 37.66 -4.96
CA SER A 79 0.55 38.84 -5.48
C SER A 79 -0.41 40.00 -5.28
N ASN A 80 -0.05 40.91 -4.37
CA ASN A 80 -0.71 42.19 -4.16
C ASN A 80 -0.57 43.03 -5.45
N GLY A 81 -1.34 42.69 -6.48
CA GLY A 81 -1.57 43.51 -7.65
C GLY A 81 -2.56 44.61 -7.31
N GLN A 82 -2.14 45.54 -6.45
CA GLN A 82 -2.70 46.89 -6.49
C GLN A 82 -2.10 47.57 -7.71
N GLU A 83 -2.80 47.58 -8.84
CA GLU A 83 -2.63 48.67 -9.80
C GLU A 83 -3.86 49.57 -9.70
N GLN A 84 -3.59 50.76 -9.17
CA GLN A 84 -4.53 51.84 -8.94
C GLN A 84 -5.10 52.37 -10.25
N SER A 85 -6.31 52.90 -10.13
CA SER A 85 -7.05 53.70 -11.11
C SER A 85 -6.19 54.60 -12.00
N SER A 86 -6.54 54.65 -13.29
CA SER A 86 -6.63 55.87 -14.10
C SER A 86 -7.59 55.65 -15.26
#